data_AF-A0A6I7NUV5-F1
#
_entry.id   AF-A0A6I7NUV5-F1
#
_cell.length_a   1.000
_cell.length_b   1.000
_cell.length_c   1.000
_cell.angle_alpha   90.00
_cell.angle_beta   90.00
_cell.angle_gamma   90.00
#
_symmetry.space_group_name_H-M   'P 1'
#
loop_
_entity.id
_entity.type
_entity.pdbx_description
1 polymer ?
#
loop_
_entity_poly.entity_id
_entity_poly.type
_entity_poly.pdbx_seq_one_letter_code
_entity_poly.pdbx_strand_id
1 'polypeptide(L)'
;MKHRSHTETMLFSLSELAFVLLLLAVIAGVIVYSQWRAAATEASELAERTEALEAEVTFLQDQIEELAMGNVPCWRRPDGTIPFFIGTLTVPDEQTVLVLRAGDEDADAILVESEDGDIAEALDPVIRQTFASDLRYAAENRCYLRIAVRNLTDSFAPYRRVVDVVNRTRIVPVGE
;
A
#
# COMPACT_ATOMS: atom_id res chain seq x y z
N MET A 1 24.38 1.97 -89.33
CA MET A 1 23.15 2.13 -88.51
C MET A 1 22.85 0.80 -87.86
N LYS A 2 23.08 0.67 -86.56
CA LYS A 2 22.92 -0.58 -85.82
C LYS A 2 21.46 -0.64 -85.36
N HIS A 3 20.65 -1.53 -85.95
CA HIS A 3 19.31 -1.84 -85.45
C HIS A 3 19.45 -2.44 -84.05
N ARG A 4 19.38 -1.59 -83.01
CA ARG A 4 19.09 -2.06 -81.65
C ARG A 4 17.70 -2.67 -81.69
N SER A 5 17.64 -3.98 -81.50
CA SER A 5 16.40 -4.74 -81.64
C SER A 5 15.46 -4.39 -80.48
N HIS A 6 14.17 -4.30 -80.77
CA HIS A 6 13.10 -4.02 -79.81
C HIS A 6 13.13 -4.94 -78.56
N THR A 7 13.78 -6.09 -78.67
CA THR A 7 13.99 -7.07 -77.60
C THR A 7 14.91 -6.56 -76.49
N GLU A 8 15.98 -5.82 -76.81
CA GLU A 8 16.89 -5.25 -75.80
C GLU A 8 16.19 -4.18 -74.96
N THR A 9 15.33 -3.35 -75.59
CA THR A 9 14.54 -2.34 -74.90
C THR A 9 13.44 -2.93 -74.01
N MET A 10 12.81 -4.04 -74.42
CA MET A 10 11.84 -4.74 -73.57
C MET A 10 12.50 -5.39 -72.35
N LEU A 11 13.66 -6.03 -72.52
CA LEU A 11 14.41 -6.64 -71.42
C LEU A 11 14.91 -5.60 -70.43
N PHE A 12 15.38 -4.45 -70.93
CA PHE A 12 15.80 -3.33 -70.10
C PHE A 12 14.64 -2.79 -69.24
N SER A 13 13.48 -2.53 -69.85
CA SER A 13 12.27 -2.06 -69.13
C SER A 13 11.76 -3.08 -68.09
N LEU A 14 11.79 -4.38 -68.40
CA LEU A 14 11.45 -5.45 -67.45
C LEU A 14 12.42 -5.52 -66.28
N SER A 15 13.73 -5.32 -66.54
CA SER A 15 14.73 -5.30 -65.48
C SER A 15 14.58 -4.07 -64.57
N GLU A 16 14.30 -2.89 -65.12
CA GLU A 16 14.02 -1.68 -64.34
C GLU A 16 12.78 -1.85 -63.45
N LEU A 17 11.70 -2.42 -63.99
CA LEU A 17 10.50 -2.74 -63.22
C LEU A 17 10.80 -3.73 -62.08
N ALA A 18 11.57 -4.78 -62.35
CA ALA A 18 11.97 -5.77 -61.34
C ALA A 18 12.81 -5.13 -60.22
N PHE A 19 13.72 -4.20 -60.55
CA PHE A 19 14.49 -3.44 -59.56
C PHE A 19 13.60 -2.52 -58.72
N VAL A 20 12.63 -1.84 -59.34
CA VAL A 20 11.66 -1.00 -58.60
C VAL A 20 10.81 -1.85 -57.66
N LEU A 21 10.32 -3.01 -58.11
CA LEU A 21 9.56 -3.93 -57.27
C LEU A 21 10.38 -4.50 -56.12
N LEU A 22 11.64 -4.84 -56.38
CA LEU A 22 12.55 -5.31 -55.34
C LEU A 22 12.84 -4.21 -54.31
N LEU A 23 13.04 -2.98 -54.75
CA LEU A 23 13.25 -1.83 -53.86
C LEU A 23 12.01 -1.56 -53.01
N LEU A 24 10.81 -1.62 -53.60
CA LEU A 24 9.56 -1.50 -52.85
C LEU A 24 9.38 -2.63 -51.84
N ALA A 25 9.73 -3.87 -52.20
CA ALA A 25 9.68 -5.01 -51.29
C ALA A 25 10.64 -4.85 -50.11
N VAL A 26 11.86 -4.34 -50.35
CA VAL A 26 12.83 -4.05 -49.30
C VAL A 26 12.33 -2.94 -48.38
N ILE A 27 11.79 -1.84 -48.93
CA ILE A 27 11.23 -0.74 -48.13
C ILE A 27 10.05 -1.24 -47.28
N ALA A 28 9.13 -2.00 -47.86
CA ALA A 28 8.02 -2.61 -47.14
C ALA A 28 8.52 -3.52 -46.01
N GLY A 29 9.56 -4.34 -46.28
CA GLY A 29 10.20 -5.18 -45.28
C GLY A 29 10.80 -4.39 -44.12
N VAL A 30 11.49 -3.28 -44.41
CA VAL A 30 12.07 -2.40 -43.37
C VAL A 30 10.97 -1.77 -42.51
N ILE A 31 9.88 -1.29 -43.13
CA ILE A 31 8.76 -0.70 -42.39
C ILE A 31 8.13 -1.74 -41.46
N VAL A 32 7.77 -2.92 -41.98
CA VAL A 32 7.16 -3.99 -41.18
C VAL A 32 8.08 -4.44 -40.05
N TYR A 33 9.37 -4.58 -40.32
CA TYR A 33 10.34 -4.96 -39.29
C TYR A 33 10.46 -3.91 -38.18
N SER A 34 10.45 -2.62 -38.54
CA SER A 34 10.50 -1.54 -37.54
C SER A 34 9.27 -1.51 -36.64
N GLN A 35 8.08 -1.71 -37.21
CA GLN A 35 6.82 -1.79 -36.45
C GLN A 35 6.78 -3.02 -35.55
N TRP A 36 7.21 -4.18 -36.05
CA TRP A 36 7.30 -5.40 -35.25
C TRP A 36 8.23 -5.22 -34.05
N ARG A 37 9.39 -4.59 -34.25
CA ARG A 37 10.34 -4.34 -33.15
C ARG A 37 9.77 -3.38 -32.10
N ALA A 38 9.07 -2.33 -32.52
CA ALA A 38 8.41 -1.40 -31.61
C ALA A 38 7.32 -2.11 -30.78
N ALA A 39 6.45 -2.89 -31.44
CA ALA A 39 5.41 -3.66 -30.78
C ALA A 39 5.97 -4.72 -29.82
N ALA A 40 7.09 -5.38 -30.18
CA ALA A 40 7.75 -6.34 -29.30
C ALA A 40 8.32 -5.68 -28.02
N THR A 41 8.81 -4.44 -28.14
CA THR A 41 9.32 -3.68 -27.00
C THR A 41 8.19 -3.23 -26.09
N GLU A 42 7.10 -2.72 -26.66
CA GLU A 42 5.89 -2.35 -25.90
C GLU A 42 5.29 -3.56 -25.19
N ALA A 43 5.23 -4.73 -25.86
CA ALA A 43 4.76 -5.96 -25.25
C ALA A 43 5.64 -6.41 -24.07
N SER A 44 6.97 -6.27 -24.15
CA SER A 44 7.84 -6.59 -23.01
C SER A 44 7.65 -5.62 -21.84
N GLU A 45 7.52 -4.32 -22.10
CA GLU A 45 7.29 -3.32 -21.05
C GLU A 45 5.94 -3.54 -20.36
N LEU A 46 4.90 -3.89 -21.13
CA LEU A 46 3.59 -4.22 -20.58
C LEU A 46 3.65 -5.50 -19.76
N ALA A 47 4.38 -6.53 -20.20
CA ALA A 47 4.55 -7.77 -19.47
C ALA A 47 5.25 -7.55 -18.11
N GLU A 48 6.32 -6.75 -18.08
CA GLU A 48 7.01 -6.38 -16.83
C GLU A 48 6.09 -5.61 -15.88
N ARG A 49 5.27 -4.69 -16.41
CA ARG A 49 4.28 -3.97 -15.60
C ARG A 49 3.20 -4.89 -15.05
N THR A 50 2.71 -5.85 -15.84
CA THR A 50 1.73 -6.82 -15.36
C THR A 50 2.30 -7.71 -14.26
N GLU A 51 3.55 -8.16 -14.38
CA GLU A 51 4.21 -8.95 -13.33
C GLU A 51 4.37 -8.14 -12.04
N ALA A 52 4.77 -6.87 -12.13
CA ALA A 52 4.86 -5.98 -10.97
C ALA A 52 3.49 -5.75 -10.30
N LEU A 53 2.44 -5.53 -11.09
CA LEU A 53 1.08 -5.36 -10.59
C LEU A 53 0.51 -6.64 -9.98
N GLU A 54 0.78 -7.80 -10.57
CA GLU A 54 0.39 -9.09 -10.01
C GLU A 54 1.06 -9.33 -8.64
N ALA A 55 2.36 -9.03 -8.53
CA ALA A 55 3.07 -9.10 -7.26
C ALA A 55 2.48 -8.14 -6.20
N GLU A 56 2.12 -6.92 -6.60
CA GLU A 56 1.46 -5.96 -5.71
C GLU A 56 0.06 -6.44 -5.28
N VAL A 57 -0.73 -6.99 -6.20
CA VAL A 57 -2.04 -7.56 -5.88
C VAL A 57 -1.92 -8.73 -4.92
N THR A 58 -0.96 -9.64 -5.12
CA THR A 58 -0.70 -10.74 -4.18
C THR A 58 -0.32 -10.21 -2.80
N PHE A 59 0.59 -9.23 -2.72
CA PHE A 59 0.98 -8.62 -1.45
C PHE A 59 -0.19 -7.94 -0.72
N LEU A 60 -1.06 -7.25 -1.45
CA LEU A 60 -2.25 -6.64 -0.88
C LEU A 60 -3.29 -7.69 -0.46
N GLN A 61 -3.44 -8.78 -1.23
CA GLN A 61 -4.30 -9.89 -0.86
C GLN A 61 -3.82 -10.58 0.42
N ASP A 62 -2.51 -10.83 0.56
CA ASP A 62 -1.93 -11.38 1.78
C ASP A 62 -2.22 -10.47 2.99
N GLN A 63 -2.06 -9.16 2.85
CA GLN A 63 -2.42 -8.20 3.90
C GLN A 63 -3.92 -8.18 4.21
N ILE A 64 -4.77 -8.24 3.19
CA ILE A 64 -6.23 -8.29 3.38
C ILE A 64 -6.62 -9.59 4.08
N GLU A 65 -5.99 -10.72 3.74
CA GLU A 65 -6.25 -12.00 4.40
C GLU A 65 -5.76 -11.98 5.85
N GLU A 66 -4.60 -11.39 6.12
CA GLU A 66 -4.12 -11.14 7.48
C GLU A 66 -5.10 -10.28 8.30
N LEU A 67 -5.65 -9.22 7.70
CA LEU A 67 -6.66 -8.36 8.32
C LEU A 67 -8.00 -9.09 8.50
N ALA A 68 -8.43 -9.87 7.51
CA ALA A 68 -9.69 -10.62 7.53
C ALA A 68 -9.67 -11.78 8.53
N MET A 69 -8.49 -12.35 8.82
CA MET A 69 -8.30 -13.33 9.89
C MET A 69 -8.29 -12.71 11.30
N GLY A 70 -8.44 -11.39 11.42
CA GLY A 70 -8.47 -10.71 12.72
C GLY A 70 -7.09 -10.62 13.39
N ASN A 71 -6.00 -10.66 12.61
CA ASN A 71 -4.67 -10.46 13.18
C ASN A 71 -4.53 -9.03 13.69
N VAL A 72 -4.30 -8.92 14.99
CA VAL A 72 -4.09 -7.66 15.68
C VAL A 72 -2.78 -7.03 15.15
N PRO A 73 -2.79 -5.76 14.69
CA PRO A 73 -1.62 -5.11 14.13
C PRO A 73 -0.50 -5.03 15.18
N CYS A 74 0.50 -5.90 15.05
CA CYS A 74 1.53 -6.09 16.06
C CYS A 74 2.94 -5.87 15.50
N TRP A 75 3.77 -5.11 16.21
CA TRP A 75 5.09 -4.66 15.76
C TRP A 75 6.22 -5.33 16.54
N ARG A 76 7.21 -5.89 15.84
CA ARG A 76 8.41 -6.48 16.44
C ARG A 76 9.64 -5.68 15.99
N ARG A 77 10.22 -4.84 16.85
CA ARG A 77 11.47 -4.09 16.53
C ARG A 77 12.63 -5.07 16.24
N PRO A 78 13.59 -4.74 15.36
CA PRO A 78 13.64 -3.62 14.40
C PRO A 78 13.12 -3.98 12.99
N ASP A 79 12.77 -5.25 12.75
CA ASP A 79 12.47 -5.77 11.41
C ASP A 79 10.95 -5.92 11.25
N GLY A 80 10.34 -5.02 10.49
CA GLY A 80 8.94 -5.11 10.10
C GLY A 80 8.31 -3.77 9.72
N THR A 81 7.33 -3.83 8.82
CA THR A 81 6.47 -2.70 8.49
C THR A 81 5.76 -2.19 9.74
N ILE A 82 5.69 -0.87 9.91
CA ILE A 82 5.03 -0.27 11.08
C ILE A 82 3.52 -0.49 10.93
N PRO A 83 2.86 -1.23 11.85
CA PRO A 83 1.46 -1.59 11.68
C PRO A 83 0.52 -0.42 11.97
N PHE A 84 -0.73 -0.54 11.53
CA PHE A 84 -1.82 0.40 11.82
C PHE A 84 -2.18 0.44 13.31
N PHE A 85 -2.96 1.44 13.72
CA PHE A 85 -3.40 1.59 15.11
C PHE A 85 -4.50 0.59 15.46
N ILE A 86 -4.44 0.01 16.67
CA ILE A 86 -5.50 -0.87 17.20
C ILE A 86 -6.73 -0.07 17.65
N GLY A 87 -6.61 1.25 17.75
CA GLY A 87 -7.63 2.15 18.25
C GLY A 87 -7.12 3.57 18.42
N THR A 88 -8.01 4.44 18.92
CA THR A 88 -7.76 5.86 19.17
C THR A 88 -8.26 6.24 20.55
N LEU A 89 -7.40 6.93 21.31
CA LEU A 89 -7.75 7.61 22.55
C LEU A 89 -7.92 9.09 22.24
N THR A 90 -9.09 9.66 22.48
CA THR A 90 -9.33 11.10 22.32
C THR A 90 -9.49 11.74 23.69
N VAL A 91 -8.77 12.82 23.94
CA VAL A 91 -8.81 13.58 25.19
C VAL A 91 -9.51 14.92 24.91
N PRO A 92 -10.85 15.00 25.08
CA PRO A 92 -11.58 16.22 24.82
C PRO A 92 -11.42 17.27 25.92
N ASP A 93 -11.19 16.86 27.18
CA ASP A 93 -10.94 17.75 28.31
C ASP A 93 -9.98 17.11 29.34
N GLU A 94 -9.79 17.74 30.50
CA GLU A 94 -8.84 17.27 31.53
C GLU A 94 -9.34 16.07 32.36
N GLN A 95 -10.63 15.75 32.30
CA GLN A 95 -11.32 14.78 33.14
C GLN A 95 -11.98 13.65 32.36
N THR A 96 -12.00 13.73 31.03
CA THR A 96 -12.62 12.73 30.17
C THR A 96 -11.65 12.19 29.11
N VAL A 97 -11.80 10.91 28.78
CA VAL A 97 -11.10 10.25 27.69
C VAL A 97 -12.07 9.33 26.95
N LEU A 98 -12.11 9.46 25.63
CA LEU A 98 -12.87 8.59 24.74
C LEU A 98 -11.95 7.49 24.22
N VAL A 99 -12.34 6.23 24.40
CA VAL A 99 -11.62 5.05 23.91
C VAL A 99 -12.39 4.45 22.74
N LEU A 100 -11.76 4.42 21.56
CA LEU A 100 -12.31 3.82 20.34
C LEU A 100 -11.42 2.67 19.87
N ARG A 101 -12.01 1.52 19.53
CA ARG A 101 -11.32 0.37 18.93
C ARG A 101 -11.38 0.47 17.41
N ALA A 102 -10.28 0.17 16.72
CA ALA A 102 -10.24 0.17 15.26
C ALA A 102 -11.01 -1.02 14.68
N GLY A 103 -11.72 -0.80 13.57
CA GLY A 103 -12.48 -1.85 12.84
C GLY A 103 -13.90 -2.10 13.37
N ASP A 104 -14.34 -1.35 14.36
CA ASP A 104 -15.70 -1.42 14.89
C ASP A 104 -16.41 -0.10 14.55
N GLU A 105 -16.90 0.01 13.30
CA GLU A 105 -17.56 1.22 12.78
C GLU A 105 -18.87 1.54 13.52
N ASP A 106 -19.43 0.56 14.24
CA ASP A 106 -20.65 0.66 15.05
C ASP A 106 -20.37 0.66 16.56
N ALA A 107 -19.11 0.58 17.01
CA ALA A 107 -18.81 0.68 18.45
C ALA A 107 -18.96 2.11 18.95
N ASP A 108 -19.87 2.27 19.91
CA ASP A 108 -19.92 3.46 20.74
C ASP A 108 -18.56 3.70 21.40
N ALA A 109 -18.04 4.93 21.29
CA ALA A 109 -16.83 5.33 21.98
C ALA A 109 -17.04 5.17 23.49
N ILE A 110 -16.14 4.44 24.16
CA ILE A 110 -16.23 4.26 25.60
C ILE A 110 -15.75 5.54 26.26
N LEU A 111 -16.69 6.27 26.87
CA LEU A 111 -16.39 7.46 27.66
C LEU A 111 -15.90 7.06 29.04
N VAL A 112 -14.68 7.49 29.36
CA VAL A 112 -14.07 7.36 30.69
C VAL A 112 -14.07 8.73 31.33
N GLU A 113 -14.77 8.88 32.45
CA GLU A 113 -14.82 10.11 33.23
C GLU A 113 -14.21 9.88 34.62
N SER A 114 -13.52 10.90 35.15
CA SER A 114 -12.95 10.86 36.48
C SER A 114 -13.56 11.94 37.37
N GLU A 115 -14.27 11.52 38.42
CA GLU A 115 -14.85 12.45 39.41
C GLU A 115 -13.77 13.16 40.25
N ASP A 116 -12.68 12.46 40.57
CA ASP A 116 -11.61 12.97 41.46
C ASP A 116 -10.44 13.68 40.73
N GLY A 117 -10.54 13.86 39.41
CA GLY A 117 -9.51 14.52 38.58
C GLY A 117 -8.27 13.68 38.23
N ASP A 118 -8.14 12.45 38.72
CA ASP A 118 -7.13 11.48 38.28
C ASP A 118 -7.70 10.43 37.32
N ILE A 119 -7.72 10.79 36.03
CA ILE A 119 -8.14 9.89 34.94
C ILE A 119 -7.29 8.62 34.84
N ALA A 120 -6.08 8.59 35.41
CA ALA A 120 -5.17 7.46 35.23
C ALA A 120 -5.71 6.17 35.87
N GLU A 121 -6.36 6.29 37.03
CA GLU A 121 -6.94 5.15 37.74
C GLU A 121 -8.18 4.60 37.04
N ALA A 122 -9.01 5.49 36.46
CA ALA A 122 -10.20 5.09 35.71
C ALA A 122 -9.86 4.49 34.33
N LEU A 123 -8.79 4.96 33.69
CA LEU A 123 -8.45 4.61 32.31
C LEU A 123 -7.74 3.25 32.17
N ASP A 124 -6.84 2.89 33.09
CA ASP A 124 -6.09 1.61 33.03
C ASP A 124 -6.99 0.35 32.94
N PRO A 125 -8.04 0.18 33.78
CA PRO A 125 -8.91 -0.99 33.69
C PRO A 125 -9.68 -1.02 32.37
N VAL A 126 -10.12 0.13 31.86
CA VAL A 126 -10.85 0.25 30.59
C VAL A 126 -9.95 -0.16 29.42
N ILE A 127 -8.71 0.36 29.35
CA ILE A 127 -7.75 -0.04 28.31
C ILE A 127 -7.49 -1.55 28.35
N ARG A 128 -7.25 -2.11 29.55
CA ARG A 128 -6.99 -3.55 29.70
C ARG A 128 -8.18 -4.40 29.28
N GLN A 129 -9.40 -3.96 29.55
CA GLN A 129 -10.61 -4.67 29.18
C GLN A 129 -10.89 -4.57 27.68
N THR A 130 -10.86 -3.36 27.11
CA THR A 130 -11.16 -3.11 25.70
C THR A 130 -10.18 -3.81 24.77
N PHE A 131 -8.89 -3.83 25.14
CA PHE A 131 -7.82 -4.43 24.35
C PHE A 131 -7.33 -5.78 24.92
N ALA A 132 -8.12 -6.47 25.74
CA ALA A 132 -7.71 -7.72 26.40
C ALA A 132 -7.26 -8.81 25.42
N SER A 133 -8.01 -8.99 24.32
CA SER A 133 -7.66 -9.92 23.23
C SER A 133 -6.31 -9.57 22.60
N ASP A 134 -6.12 -8.28 22.36
CA ASP A 134 -5.02 -7.74 21.58
C ASP A 134 -3.72 -7.77 22.40
N LEU A 135 -3.82 -7.40 23.68
CA LEU A 135 -2.73 -7.49 24.66
C LEU A 135 -2.27 -8.94 24.87
N ARG A 136 -3.20 -9.89 24.89
CA ARG A 136 -2.86 -11.32 24.98
C ARG A 136 -2.12 -11.80 23.74
N TYR A 137 -2.64 -11.47 22.54
CA TYR A 137 -1.97 -11.76 21.28
C TYR A 137 -0.56 -11.16 21.22
N ALA A 138 -0.40 -9.90 21.63
CA ALA A 138 0.88 -9.22 21.67
C ALA A 138 1.86 -9.85 22.68
N ALA A 139 1.35 -10.35 23.80
CA ALA A 139 2.15 -11.07 24.79
C ALA A 139 2.67 -12.41 24.26
N GLU A 140 1.81 -13.18 23.60
CA GLU A 140 2.13 -14.47 22.98
C GLU A 140 3.17 -14.33 21.86
N ASN A 141 3.00 -13.32 21.00
CA ASN A 141 3.85 -13.09 19.82
C ASN A 141 5.08 -12.19 20.10
N ARG A 142 5.26 -11.74 21.35
CA ARG A 142 6.39 -10.88 21.79
C ARG A 142 6.54 -9.62 20.94
N CYS A 143 5.44 -8.92 20.74
CA CYS A 143 5.34 -7.72 19.91
C CYS A 143 4.63 -6.58 20.66
N TYR A 144 4.63 -5.40 20.06
CA TYR A 144 4.03 -4.18 20.58
C TYR A 144 2.82 -3.78 19.75
N LEU A 145 1.81 -3.23 20.40
CA LEU A 145 0.65 -2.67 19.73
C LEU A 145 0.82 -1.15 19.58
N ARG A 146 0.08 -0.51 18.67
CA ARG A 146 0.10 0.94 18.50
C ARG A 146 -1.28 1.54 18.70
N ILE A 147 -1.38 2.64 19.44
CA ILE A 147 -2.64 3.37 19.63
C ILE A 147 -2.43 4.85 19.29
N ALA A 148 -3.38 5.46 18.60
CA ALA A 148 -3.38 6.89 18.36
C ALA A 148 -3.88 7.62 19.61
N VAL A 149 -3.23 8.70 20.01
CA VAL A 149 -3.68 9.55 21.12
C VAL A 149 -3.87 10.97 20.60
N ARG A 150 -5.13 11.40 20.52
CA ARG A 150 -5.55 12.72 20.06
C ARG A 150 -5.82 13.62 21.25
N ASN A 151 -5.10 14.73 21.33
CA ASN A 151 -5.35 15.75 22.35
C ASN A 151 -6.16 16.89 21.74
N LEU A 152 -7.40 17.07 22.20
CA LEU A 152 -8.23 18.21 21.78
C LEU A 152 -8.18 19.37 22.79
N THR A 153 -7.37 19.25 23.84
CA THR A 153 -7.17 20.29 24.85
C THR A 153 -6.01 21.22 24.49
N ASP A 154 -6.02 22.43 25.03
CA ASP A 154 -4.93 23.40 24.89
C ASP A 154 -3.70 23.07 25.77
N SER A 155 -3.83 22.05 26.64
CA SER A 155 -2.80 21.67 27.61
C SER A 155 -2.15 20.33 27.24
N PHE A 156 -0.84 20.21 27.43
CA PHE A 156 -0.14 18.94 27.24
C PHE A 156 -0.23 18.00 28.45
N ALA A 157 -0.70 18.50 29.60
CA ALA A 157 -0.75 17.72 30.84
C ALA A 157 -1.75 16.54 30.78
N PRO A 158 -2.99 16.69 30.26
CA PRO A 158 -3.91 15.57 30.07
C PRO A 158 -3.34 14.49 29.15
N TYR A 159 -2.76 14.89 28.01
CA TYR A 159 -2.09 13.98 27.08
C TYR A 159 -1.00 13.13 27.76
N ARG A 160 -0.10 13.78 28.51
CA ARG A 160 0.99 13.06 29.19
C ARG A 160 0.46 12.02 30.18
N ARG A 161 -0.60 12.34 30.94
CA ARG A 161 -1.22 11.39 31.87
C ARG A 161 -1.76 10.17 31.14
N VAL A 162 -2.46 10.36 30.03
CA VAL A 162 -2.97 9.25 29.19
C VAL A 162 -1.83 8.41 28.63
N VAL A 163 -0.78 9.05 28.11
CA VAL A 163 0.41 8.36 27.60
C VAL A 163 1.11 7.54 28.69
N ASP A 164 1.21 8.07 29.91
CA ASP A 164 1.83 7.35 31.04
C ASP A 164 1.02 6.11 31.43
N VAL A 165 -0.31 6.14 31.32
CA VAL A 165 -1.17 4.95 31.51
C VAL A 165 -0.92 3.94 30.40
N VAL A 166 -0.98 4.38 29.14
CA VAL A 166 -0.77 3.49 27.98
C VAL A 166 0.62 2.83 28.05
N ASN A 167 1.67 3.57 28.40
CA ASN A 167 3.04 3.05 28.51
C ASN A 167 3.23 1.98 29.60
N ARG A 168 2.34 1.90 30.60
CA ARG A 168 2.35 0.78 31.58
C ARG A 168 1.85 -0.52 30.95
N THR A 169 1.22 -0.44 29.79
CA THR A 169 0.79 -1.59 28.99
C THR A 169 1.79 -1.86 27.86
N ARG A 170 1.64 -2.97 27.12
CA ARG A 170 2.48 -3.28 25.94
C ARG A 170 2.08 -2.50 24.69
N ILE A 171 1.42 -1.36 24.85
CA ILE A 171 0.93 -0.49 23.78
C ILE A 171 1.86 0.71 23.67
N VAL A 172 2.21 1.06 22.44
CA VAL A 172 3.00 2.24 22.09
C VAL A 172 2.03 3.37 21.72
N PRO A 173 1.96 4.45 22.51
CA PRO A 173 1.17 5.61 22.17
C PRO A 173 1.85 6.42 21.06
N VAL A 174 1.06 6.90 20.12
CA VAL A 174 1.50 7.77 19.03
C VAL A 174 0.63 9.01 19.04
N GLY A 175 1.25 10.18 19.21
CA GLY A 175 0.53 11.45 19.18
C GLY A 175 0.04 11.78 17.78
N GLU A 176 -1.23 12.16 17.69
CA GLU A 176 -1.86 12.79 16.52
C GLU A 176 -2.29 14.22 16.86
#